data_AF-A0A356X7C5-F1
#
_entry.id   AF-A0A356X7C5-F1
#
_cell.length_a   1.000
_cell.length_b   1.000
_cell.length_c   1.000
_cell.angle_alpha   90.00
_cell.angle_beta   90.00
_cell.angle_gamma   90.00
#
_symmetry.space_group_name_H-M   'P 1'
#
loop_
_entity.id
_entity.type
_entity.pdbx_description
1 polymer ?
#
loop_
_entity_poly.entity_id
_entity_poly.type
_entity_poly.pdbx_seq_one_letter_code
_entity_poly.pdbx_strand_id
1 'polypeptide(L)'
;MTRKVEKPWGHEVIWAETKDYVGKILHINSGHRLSLQYHETKEETIYVLSGQLALWTSEDDNSYIVLGEGASYHVKPGQIHRFGSLEKESLGKPTVLIE
;
A
#
# COMPACT_ATOMS: atom_id res chain seq x y z
N MET A 1 -9.16 -13.30 13.80
CA MET A 1 -10.05 -13.75 12.69
C MET A 1 -9.85 -12.82 11.50
N THR A 2 -9.93 -13.34 10.28
CA THR A 2 -9.85 -12.53 9.06
C THR A 2 -11.05 -11.59 8.94
N ARG A 3 -10.83 -10.32 8.56
CA ARG A 3 -11.92 -9.36 8.30
C ARG A 3 -11.61 -8.44 7.12
N LYS A 4 -12.66 -7.97 6.45
CA LYS A 4 -12.59 -6.96 5.39
C LYS A 4 -13.06 -5.61 5.92
N VAL A 5 -12.35 -4.54 5.58
CA VAL A 5 -12.70 -3.15 5.93
C VAL A 5 -12.72 -2.32 4.66
N GLU A 6 -13.89 -1.76 4.31
CA GLU A 6 -14.04 -0.85 3.17
C GLU A 6 -13.45 0.53 3.51
N LYS A 7 -12.85 1.17 2.51
CA LYS A 7 -12.17 2.47 2.61
C LYS A 7 -12.51 3.32 1.38
N PRO A 8 -12.40 4.66 1.46
CA PRO A 8 -12.65 5.51 0.30
C PRO A 8 -11.79 5.18 -0.93
N TRP A 9 -10.59 4.62 -0.71
CA TRP A 9 -9.65 4.23 -1.76
C TRP A 9 -9.80 2.78 -2.25
N GLY A 10 -10.71 1.99 -1.70
CA GLY A 10 -10.82 0.55 -1.96
C GLY A 10 -11.11 -0.24 -0.69
N HIS A 11 -10.31 -1.25 -0.38
CA HIS A 11 -10.49 -2.01 0.86
C HIS A 11 -9.21 -2.67 1.35
N GLU A 12 -9.21 -3.04 2.64
CA GLU A 12 -8.20 -3.90 3.25
C GLU A 12 -8.83 -5.20 3.74
N VAL A 13 -8.16 -6.33 3.50
CA VAL A 13 -8.43 -7.62 4.16
C VAL A 13 -7.34 -7.83 5.19
N ILE A 14 -7.70 -7.76 6.47
CA ILE A 14 -6.80 -8.05 7.58
C ILE A 14 -6.87 -9.55 7.81
N TRP A 15 -5.78 -10.25 7.50
CA TRP A 15 -5.70 -11.72 7.58
C TRP A 15 -4.92 -12.21 8.80
N ALA A 16 -4.03 -11.38 9.35
CA ALA A 16 -3.37 -11.61 10.62
C ALA A 16 -3.41 -10.33 11.47
N GLU A 17 -3.64 -10.51 12.76
CA GLU A 17 -3.62 -9.44 13.75
C GLU A 17 -3.08 -10.04 15.04
N THR A 18 -1.84 -9.69 15.36
CA THR A 18 -1.13 -10.18 16.53
C THR A 18 -0.71 -9.00 17.39
N LYS A 19 0.04 -9.28 18.46
CA LYS A 19 0.66 -8.23 19.26
C LYS A 19 1.74 -7.47 18.49
N ASP A 20 2.44 -8.15 17.59
CA ASP A 20 3.70 -7.66 17.03
C ASP A 20 3.56 -7.26 15.55
N TYR A 21 2.56 -7.77 14.83
CA TYR A 21 2.34 -7.46 13.41
C TYR A 21 0.86 -7.53 13.00
N VAL A 22 0.54 -6.88 11.88
CA VAL A 22 -0.78 -6.92 11.26
C VAL A 22 -0.63 -7.19 9.77
N GLY A 23 -0.95 -8.42 9.37
CA GLY A 23 -0.97 -8.82 7.98
C GLY A 23 -2.21 -8.32 7.26
N LYS A 24 -2.03 -7.60 6.15
CA LYS A 24 -3.11 -7.05 5.32
C LYS A 24 -2.93 -7.36 3.85
N ILE A 25 -4.04 -7.49 3.14
CA ILE A 25 -4.09 -7.39 1.67
C ILE A 25 -4.86 -6.12 1.35
N LEU A 26 -4.22 -5.17 0.68
CA LEU A 26 -4.85 -3.94 0.21
C LEU A 26 -5.26 -4.09 -1.24
N HIS A 27 -6.48 -3.65 -1.57
CA HIS A 27 -6.91 -3.42 -2.93
C HIS A 27 -7.21 -1.94 -3.11
N ILE A 28 -6.44 -1.27 -3.98
CA ILE A 28 -6.58 0.16 -4.22
C ILE A 28 -7.26 0.37 -5.57
N ASN A 29 -8.36 1.11 -5.57
CA ASN A 29 -9.07 1.46 -6.80
C ASN A 29 -8.23 2.41 -7.67
N SER A 30 -8.40 2.31 -8.99
CA SER A 30 -7.78 3.22 -9.96
C SER A 30 -8.00 4.69 -9.56
N GLY A 31 -6.97 5.52 -9.70
CA GLY A 31 -7.00 6.94 -9.33
C GLY A 31 -7.06 7.24 -7.84
N HIS A 32 -7.06 6.23 -6.96
CA HIS A 32 -7.12 6.43 -5.52
C HIS A 32 -5.76 6.21 -4.86
N ARG A 33 -5.58 6.84 -3.71
CA ARG A 33 -4.40 6.69 -2.87
C ARG A 33 -4.77 6.68 -1.39
N LEU A 34 -3.91 6.06 -0.59
CA LEU A 34 -3.99 6.12 0.87
C LEU A 34 -3.62 7.52 1.36
N SER A 35 -3.85 7.78 2.65
CA SER A 35 -3.28 8.95 3.33
C SER A 35 -1.76 8.92 3.29
N LEU A 36 -1.12 10.09 3.44
CA LEU A 36 0.32 10.11 3.73
C LEU A 36 0.57 9.44 5.09
N GLN A 37 1.61 8.61 5.17
CA GLN A 37 1.93 7.83 6.35
C GLN A 37 3.36 8.13 6.82
N TYR A 38 3.52 8.15 8.14
CA TYR A 38 4.80 8.25 8.84
C TYR A 38 4.70 7.38 10.09
N HIS A 39 5.64 6.46 10.25
CA HIS A 39 5.67 5.54 11.39
C HIS A 39 6.86 5.87 12.28
N GLU A 40 6.62 6.17 13.56
CA GLU A 40 7.70 6.42 14.51
C GLU A 40 8.47 5.14 14.88
N THR A 41 7.74 4.02 14.98
CA THR A 41 8.27 2.75 15.49
C THR A 41 8.04 1.57 14.57
N LYS A 42 6.94 1.60 13.80
CA LYS A 42 6.49 0.46 13.00
C LYS A 42 7.31 0.30 11.72
N GLU A 43 7.79 -0.91 11.47
CA GLU A 43 8.27 -1.34 10.16
C GLU A 43 7.11 -1.81 9.29
N GLU A 44 7.23 -1.63 7.98
CA GLU A 44 6.20 -2.05 7.04
C GLU A 44 6.86 -2.55 5.76
N THR A 45 6.52 -3.77 5.34
CA THR A 45 7.01 -4.31 4.07
C THR A 45 5.82 -4.63 3.17
N ILE A 46 5.93 -4.19 1.91
CA ILE A 46 4.89 -4.40 0.92
C ILE A 46 5.40 -5.30 -0.20
N TYR A 47 4.49 -6.11 -0.75
CA TYR A 47 4.70 -6.93 -1.94
C TYR A 47 3.52 -6.75 -2.91
N VAL A 48 3.81 -6.40 -4.16
CA VAL A 48 2.77 -6.18 -5.18
C VAL A 48 2.32 -7.53 -5.74
N LEU A 49 1.11 -7.96 -5.36
CA LEU A 49 0.51 -9.22 -5.80
C LEU A 49 -0.01 -9.16 -7.23
N SER A 50 -0.49 -8.00 -7.68
CA SER A 50 -1.00 -7.79 -9.04
C SER A 50 -1.05 -6.30 -9.36
N GLY A 51 -0.97 -5.93 -10.64
CA GLY A 51 -1.14 -4.54 -11.10
C GLY A 51 0.09 -3.66 -10.86
N GLN A 52 -0.10 -2.34 -10.76
CA GLN A 52 0.97 -1.39 -10.52
C GLN A 52 0.68 -0.47 -9.33
N LEU A 53 1.62 -0.43 -8.39
CA LEU A 53 1.54 0.39 -7.19
C LEU A 53 2.38 1.66 -7.38
N ALA A 54 1.75 2.81 -7.22
CA ALA A 54 2.48 4.07 -7.06
C ALA A 54 2.90 4.24 -5.59
N LEU A 55 4.17 4.53 -5.38
CA LEU A 55 4.80 4.79 -4.09
C LEU A 55 5.37 6.21 -4.09
N TRP A 56 4.87 7.05 -3.20
CA TRP A 56 5.51 8.33 -2.87
C TRP A 56 6.38 8.14 -1.64
N THR A 57 7.57 8.74 -1.63
CA THR A 57 8.51 8.70 -0.48
C THR A 57 8.78 10.09 0.09
N SER A 58 7.91 11.05 -0.22
CA SER A 58 7.95 12.43 0.24
C SER A 58 6.53 13.03 0.24
N GLU A 59 6.41 14.30 0.63
CA GLU A 59 5.15 15.06 0.56
C GLU A 59 4.84 15.58 -0.85
N ASP A 60 5.76 15.46 -1.81
CA ASP A 60 5.54 15.90 -3.19
C ASP A 60 4.67 14.90 -3.95
N ASP A 61 3.40 15.26 -4.16
CA ASP A 61 2.42 14.45 -4.89
C ASP A 61 2.82 14.18 -6.36
N ASN A 62 3.77 14.91 -6.94
CA ASN A 62 4.21 14.72 -8.33
C ASN A 62 5.37 13.72 -8.48
N SER A 63 6.02 13.33 -7.38
CA SER A 63 7.19 12.45 -7.40
C SER A 63 6.87 11.09 -6.80
N TYR A 64 6.77 10.08 -7.65
CA TYR A 64 6.48 8.71 -7.24
C TYR A 64 7.28 7.69 -8.04
N ILE A 65 7.43 6.51 -7.44
CA ILE A 65 8.02 5.32 -8.03
C ILE A 65 6.87 4.36 -8.37
N VAL A 66 6.95 3.69 -9.52
CA VAL A 66 6.00 2.65 -9.89
C VAL A 66 6.62 1.29 -9.61
N LEU A 67 5.93 0.50 -8.76
CA LEU A 67 6.29 -0.87 -8.44
C LEU A 67 5.30 -1.80 -9.16
N GLY A 68 5.81 -2.67 -10.02
CA GLY A 68 5.01 -3.68 -10.71
C GLY A 68 4.82 -4.95 -9.88
N GLU A 69 4.01 -5.87 -10.40
CA GLU A 69 3.82 -7.20 -9.83
C GLU A 69 5.15 -7.90 -9.52
N GLY A 70 5.22 -8.53 -8.33
CA GLY A 70 6.42 -9.20 -7.84
C GLY A 70 7.45 -8.27 -7.18
N ALA A 71 7.29 -6.95 -7.26
CA ALA A 71 8.16 -6.01 -6.57
C ALA A 71 7.82 -5.93 -5.08
N SER A 72 8.87 -5.71 -4.27
CA SER A 72 8.75 -5.43 -2.84
C SER A 72 9.30 -4.05 -2.51
N TYR A 73 8.80 -3.46 -1.44
CA TYR A 73 9.40 -2.27 -0.84
C TYR A 73 9.34 -2.36 0.68
N HIS A 74 10.44 -2.01 1.34
CA HIS A 74 10.55 -1.99 2.80
C HIS A 74 10.58 -0.54 3.28
N VAL A 75 9.55 -0.17 4.05
CA VAL A 75 9.40 1.11 4.71
C VAL A 75 9.96 0.97 6.13
N LYS A 76 11.07 1.66 6.39
CA LYS A 76 11.70 1.79 7.71
C LYS A 76 10.95 2.84 8.55
N PRO A 77 11.04 2.75 9.89
CA PRO A 77 10.57 3.81 10.76
C PRO A 77 11.23 5.15 10.39
N GLY A 78 10.46 6.23 10.51
CA GLY A 78 10.89 7.57 10.11
C GLY A 78 10.78 7.89 8.62
N GLN A 79 10.35 6.93 7.78
CA GLN A 79 10.12 7.20 6.35
C GLN A 79 8.69 7.67 6.08
N ILE A 80 8.59 8.86 5.46
CA ILE A 80 7.34 9.31 4.85
C ILE A 80 7.06 8.42 3.64
N HIS A 81 5.85 7.90 3.55
CA HIS A 81 5.42 7.12 2.40
C HIS A 81 3.92 7.26 2.14
N ARG A 82 3.52 6.97 0.91
CA ARG A 82 2.12 6.80 0.52
C ARG A 82 2.02 5.77 -0.59
N PHE A 83 0.96 4.97 -0.57
CA PHE A 83 0.64 4.02 -1.62
C PHE A 83 -0.61 4.45 -2.39
N GLY A 84 -0.67 4.12 -3.69
CA GLY A 84 -1.83 4.42 -4.53
C GLY A 84 -1.84 3.71 -5.87
N SER A 85 -2.93 3.89 -6.60
CA SER A 85 -3.09 3.47 -7.99
C SER A 85 -3.27 4.72 -8.85
N LEU A 86 -2.59 4.77 -10.00
CA LEU A 86 -2.76 5.85 -10.98
C LEU A 86 -4.03 5.62 -11.80
N GLU A 87 -4.59 6.66 -12.42
CA GLU A 87 -5.84 6.61 -13.22
C GLU A 87 -5.72 5.85 -14.55
N LYS A 88 -4.56 5.28 -14.87
CA LYS A 88 -4.33 4.60 -16.14
C LYS A 88 -4.93 3.18 -16.11
N GLU A 89 -6.14 3.04 -16.66
CA GLU A 89 -6.90 1.77 -16.71
C GLU A 89 -6.11 0.58 -17.26
N SER A 90 -5.11 0.81 -18.11
CA SER A 90 -4.24 -0.24 -18.68
C SER A 90 -3.29 -0.90 -17.68
N LEU A 91 -3.11 -0.34 -16.47
CA LEU A 91 -2.08 -0.78 -15.52
C LEU A 91 -2.61 -1.75 -14.44
N GLY A 92 -3.92 -2.03 -14.45
CA GLY A 92 -4.57 -2.91 -13.46
C GLY A 92 -4.63 -2.28 -12.06
N LYS A 93 -5.62 -2.70 -11.25
CA LYS A 93 -5.73 -2.24 -9.86
C LYS A 93 -4.68 -2.94 -8.99
N PRO A 94 -3.84 -2.21 -8.24
CA PRO A 94 -2.86 -2.85 -7.40
C PRO A 94 -3.55 -3.60 -6.27
N THR A 95 -3.14 -4.86 -6.12
CA THR A 95 -3.41 -5.64 -4.92
C THR A 95 -2.06 -5.88 -4.25
N VAL A 96 -1.95 -5.54 -2.96
CA VAL A 96 -0.67 -5.50 -2.25
C VAL A 96 -0.79 -6.28 -0.95
N LEU A 97 0.19 -7.14 -0.67
CA LEU A 97 0.37 -7.74 0.66
C LEU A 97 1.21 -6.78 1.51
N ILE A 98 0.77 -6.56 2.74
CA ILE A 98 1.47 -5.74 3.73
C ILE A 98 1.61 -6.57 5.01
N GLU A 99 2.81 -6.55 5.57
CA GLU A 99 3.14 -7.11 6.89
C GLU A 99 3.65 -6.02 7.84
#